data_AF-A0A1M5A8G6-F1
#
_entry.id   AF-A0A1M5A8G6-F1
#
_cell.length_a   1.000
_cell.length_b   1.000
_cell.length_c   1.000
_cell.angle_alpha   90.00
_cell.angle_beta   90.00
_cell.angle_gamma   90.00
#
_symmetry.space_group_name_H-M   'P 1'
#
loop_
_entity.id
_entity.type
_entity.pdbx_description
1 polymer ?
#
loop_
_entity_poly.entity_id
_entity_poly.type
_entity_poly.pdbx_seq_one_letter_code
_entity_poly.pdbx_strand_id
1 'polypeptide(L)'
;MRPGILFLLLMLNVAIGRSQTYKQLIDSAGHISETAKGAVGKSKALNIYEKAFALYPKNMKNWDRYKASILAAALAKKDQAFKQLAFLAKDGLANNPGWEIITGADAAADYKNLLKDPRWKKLEQKARLERKTFYQLLMVHQQEFQRRVSPDKNRMEQQNGKELYRYLKDEEGFLAKKSRDYSIQFKISDTAITSYYVRLPKDYNPKKRYSLLFFLHGAVNYTSLADYQSSYILGDWNRFYTKYADQQEVIMVYPAGSKKYNWMKPDDGFFMIPAMLREIKKSINIDDDKVFISGHSNGATGSFSYLMKQQSPFAGFYGFNTKPKVFTGGTFIKNILNRSFFNVSTDMDYYYHPDAHDSLTVMMKKIGADYHDHRYNGFPHSFPEYDESEPAM
;
A
#
# COMPACT_ATOMS: atom_id res chain seq x y z
N MET A 1 -79.96 -38.88 -3.43
CA MET A 1 -80.06 -37.41 -3.28
C MET A 1 -78.93 -36.92 -2.39
N ARG A 2 -78.09 -36.02 -2.92
CA ARG A 2 -77.27 -35.02 -2.19
C ARG A 2 -76.09 -35.53 -1.31
N PRO A 3 -75.04 -34.71 -1.13
CA PRO A 3 -73.74 -34.98 -1.73
C PRO A 3 -72.56 -34.98 -0.74
N GLY A 4 -71.39 -35.41 -1.23
CA GLY A 4 -70.13 -35.39 -0.51
C GLY A 4 -69.64 -33.98 -0.19
N ILE A 5 -68.92 -33.86 0.93
CA ILE A 5 -68.19 -32.66 1.32
C ILE A 5 -66.70 -32.96 1.17
N LEU A 6 -66.13 -32.27 0.18
CA LEU A 6 -64.73 -32.25 -0.21
C LEU A 6 -63.95 -31.38 0.79
N PHE A 7 -62.87 -31.93 1.35
CA PHE A 7 -61.88 -31.18 2.13
C PHE A 7 -61.18 -30.16 1.22
N LEU A 8 -61.27 -28.87 1.54
CA LEU A 8 -60.48 -27.81 0.91
C LEU A 8 -59.38 -27.37 1.88
N LEU A 9 -58.19 -27.97 1.74
CA LEU A 9 -56.95 -27.52 2.39
C LEU A 9 -56.40 -26.32 1.60
N LEU A 10 -56.58 -25.12 2.17
CA LEU A 10 -56.00 -23.88 1.63
C LEU A 10 -54.49 -23.86 1.93
N MET A 11 -53.67 -24.30 0.98
CA MET A 11 -52.21 -24.09 1.03
C MET A 11 -51.90 -22.62 0.75
N LEU A 12 -51.68 -21.84 1.81
CA LEU A 12 -51.08 -20.50 1.73
C LEU A 12 -49.62 -20.63 1.29
N ASN A 13 -49.37 -20.54 -0.01
CA ASN A 13 -48.05 -20.31 -0.56
C ASN A 13 -47.58 -18.89 -0.22
N VAL A 14 -46.98 -18.72 0.96
CA VAL A 14 -46.17 -17.55 1.25
C VAL A 14 -44.87 -17.69 0.47
N ALA A 15 -44.83 -17.12 -0.74
CA ALA A 15 -43.58 -16.88 -1.44
C ALA A 15 -42.77 -15.88 -0.61
N ILE A 16 -41.90 -16.38 0.28
CA ILE A 16 -40.89 -15.58 0.95
C ILE A 16 -39.89 -15.15 -0.13
N GLY A 17 -40.14 -14.00 -0.76
CA GLY A 17 -39.16 -13.36 -1.63
C GLY A 17 -37.89 -13.13 -0.82
N ARG A 18 -36.79 -13.82 -1.18
CA ARG A 18 -35.48 -13.58 -0.55
C ARG A 18 -35.13 -12.10 -0.73
N SER A 19 -35.09 -11.36 0.38
CA SER A 19 -34.60 -9.98 0.36
C SER A 19 -33.19 -9.95 -0.20
N GLN A 20 -32.94 -9.08 -1.17
CA GLN A 20 -31.60 -8.90 -1.75
C GLN A 20 -30.63 -8.46 -0.66
N THR A 21 -29.47 -9.12 -0.57
CA THR A 21 -28.42 -8.77 0.39
C THR A 21 -27.79 -7.42 0.06
N TYR A 22 -27.11 -6.80 1.05
CA TYR A 22 -26.35 -5.57 0.82
C TYR A 22 -25.38 -5.69 -0.35
N LYS A 23 -24.57 -6.76 -0.38
CA LYS A 23 -23.60 -7.02 -1.44
C LYS A 23 -24.26 -7.08 -2.82
N GLN A 24 -25.37 -7.81 -2.96
CA GLN A 24 -26.10 -7.91 -4.22
C GLN A 24 -26.63 -6.55 -4.70
N LEU A 25 -27.11 -5.70 -3.79
CA LEU A 25 -27.59 -4.36 -4.12
C LEU A 25 -26.44 -3.46 -4.59
N ILE A 26 -25.32 -3.44 -3.85
CA ILE A 26 -24.15 -2.63 -4.19
C ILE A 26 -23.52 -3.09 -5.51
N ASP A 27 -23.34 -4.40 -5.72
CA ASP A 27 -22.80 -4.96 -6.95
C ASP A 27 -23.69 -4.58 -8.16
N SER A 28 -25.02 -4.65 -7.99
CA SER A 28 -25.98 -4.24 -9.02
C SER A 28 -25.91 -2.73 -9.31
N ALA A 29 -25.81 -1.89 -8.28
CA ALA A 29 -25.69 -0.44 -8.43
C ALA A 29 -24.40 -0.06 -9.15
N GLY A 30 -23.27 -0.71 -8.81
CA GLY A 30 -21.98 -0.54 -9.48
C GLY A 30 -22.07 -0.89 -10.97
N HIS A 31 -22.57 -2.09 -11.29
CA HIS A 31 -22.73 -2.54 -12.68
C HIS A 31 -23.61 -1.58 -13.49
N ILE A 32 -24.74 -1.11 -12.94
CA ILE A 32 -25.61 -0.15 -13.63
C ILE A 32 -24.91 1.18 -13.84
N SER A 33 -24.16 1.68 -12.86
CA SER A 33 -23.40 2.93 -12.99
C SER A 33 -22.37 2.87 -14.12
N GLU A 34 -21.79 1.70 -14.38
CA GLU A 34 -20.79 1.49 -15.42
C GLU A 34 -21.42 1.28 -16.80
N THR A 35 -22.52 0.55 -16.88
CA THR A 35 -23.15 0.12 -18.15
C THR A 35 -24.22 1.07 -18.66
N ALA A 36 -25.02 1.66 -17.78
CA ALA A 36 -26.12 2.55 -18.16
C ALA A 36 -25.64 4.00 -18.21
N LYS A 37 -25.34 4.48 -19.42
CA LYS A 37 -24.91 5.87 -19.65
C LYS A 37 -26.07 6.85 -19.44
N GLY A 38 -25.72 8.10 -19.08
CA GLY A 38 -26.67 9.21 -18.96
C GLY A 38 -27.41 9.28 -17.62
N ALA A 39 -28.34 10.24 -17.52
CA ALA A 39 -29.02 10.56 -16.26
C ALA A 39 -29.92 9.43 -15.74
N VAL A 40 -30.58 8.67 -16.64
CA VAL A 40 -31.47 7.56 -16.26
C VAL A 40 -30.70 6.45 -15.55
N GLY A 41 -29.57 6.02 -16.13
CA GLY A 41 -28.71 5.00 -15.53
C GLY A 41 -28.18 5.43 -14.16
N LYS A 42 -27.65 6.65 -14.07
CA LYS A 42 -27.17 7.23 -12.80
C LYS A 42 -28.28 7.30 -11.74
N SER A 43 -29.50 7.70 -12.12
CA SER A 43 -30.63 7.79 -11.20
C SER A 43 -31.03 6.41 -10.68
N LYS A 44 -31.07 5.40 -11.57
CA LYS A 44 -31.34 4.01 -11.17
C LYS A 44 -30.28 3.47 -10.21
N ALA A 45 -28.99 3.67 -10.53
CA ALA A 45 -27.90 3.26 -9.65
C ALA A 45 -27.98 3.93 -8.27
N LEU A 46 -28.20 5.26 -8.24
CA LEU A 46 -28.35 6.01 -6.99
C LEU A 46 -29.50 5.46 -6.13
N ASN A 47 -30.67 5.21 -6.73
CA ASN A 47 -31.82 4.67 -5.99
C ASN A 47 -31.51 3.29 -5.38
N ILE A 48 -30.70 2.45 -6.04
CA ILE A 48 -30.29 1.16 -5.50
C ILE A 48 -29.31 1.33 -4.34
N TYR A 49 -28.33 2.25 -4.45
CA TYR A 49 -27.47 2.60 -3.31
C TYR A 49 -28.29 3.07 -2.12
N GLU A 50 -29.24 3.99 -2.32
CA GLU A 50 -30.08 4.51 -1.24
C GLU A 50 -30.97 3.43 -0.62
N LYS A 51 -31.52 2.52 -1.43
CA LYS A 51 -32.23 1.34 -0.94
C LYS A 51 -31.33 0.47 -0.08
N ALA A 52 -30.09 0.20 -0.50
CA ALA A 52 -29.14 -0.59 0.26
C ALA A 52 -28.80 0.07 1.61
N PHE A 53 -28.62 1.40 1.60
CA PHE A 53 -28.31 2.18 2.80
C PHE A 53 -29.48 2.20 3.80
N ALA A 54 -30.71 2.25 3.30
CA ALA A 54 -31.90 2.20 4.14
C ALA A 54 -32.13 0.82 4.77
N LEU A 55 -31.92 -0.26 3.99
CA LEU A 55 -32.15 -1.63 4.46
C LEU A 55 -31.01 -2.14 5.35
N TYR A 56 -29.78 -1.70 5.12
CA TYR A 56 -28.57 -2.22 5.78
C TYR A 56 -27.64 -1.09 6.27
N PRO A 57 -28.11 -0.19 7.15
CA PRO A 57 -27.32 0.97 7.58
C PRO A 57 -26.01 0.60 8.28
N LYS A 58 -25.95 -0.58 8.95
CA LYS A 58 -24.76 -1.08 9.63
C LYS A 58 -23.69 -1.65 8.68
N ASN A 59 -24.05 -1.92 7.43
CA ASN A 59 -23.15 -2.53 6.43
C ASN A 59 -22.55 -1.48 5.48
N MET A 60 -22.94 -0.21 5.62
CA MET A 60 -22.51 0.86 4.73
C MET A 60 -20.99 1.05 4.76
N LYS A 61 -20.35 0.94 3.59
CA LYS A 61 -18.92 1.23 3.42
C LYS A 61 -18.72 2.64 2.87
N ASN A 62 -17.60 3.27 3.21
CA ASN A 62 -17.30 4.63 2.74
C ASN A 62 -17.16 4.70 1.20
N TRP A 63 -16.62 3.66 0.57
CA TRP A 63 -16.58 3.57 -0.89
C TRP A 63 -17.97 3.62 -1.53
N ASP A 64 -18.96 2.94 -0.93
CA ASP A 64 -20.33 2.95 -1.44
C ASP A 64 -20.96 4.33 -1.25
N ARG A 65 -20.70 4.99 -0.11
CA ARG A 65 -21.13 6.38 0.15
C ARG A 65 -20.55 7.35 -0.87
N TYR A 66 -19.28 7.19 -1.23
CA TYR A 66 -18.60 8.04 -2.21
C TYR A 66 -19.14 7.85 -3.63
N LYS A 67 -19.37 6.60 -4.05
CA LYS A 67 -20.05 6.34 -5.33
C LYS A 67 -21.44 6.97 -5.37
N ALA A 68 -22.22 6.83 -4.31
CA ALA A 68 -23.54 7.46 -4.20
C ALA A 68 -23.47 9.00 -4.19
N SER A 69 -22.48 9.60 -3.53
CA SER A 69 -22.34 11.07 -3.48
C SER A 69 -22.01 11.66 -4.85
N ILE A 70 -21.14 11.01 -5.63
CA ILE A 70 -20.82 11.43 -7.00
C ILE A 70 -22.05 11.30 -7.90
N LEU A 71 -22.80 10.21 -7.81
CA LEU A 71 -24.03 10.03 -8.57
C LEU A 71 -25.07 11.09 -8.24
N ALA A 72 -25.29 11.38 -6.96
CA ALA A 72 -26.19 12.43 -6.51
C ALA A 72 -25.75 13.81 -6.99
N ALA A 73 -24.45 14.12 -6.92
CA ALA A 73 -23.88 15.36 -7.45
C ALA A 73 -24.12 15.45 -8.97
N ALA A 74 -23.79 14.41 -9.74
CA ALA A 74 -24.00 14.39 -11.19
C ALA A 74 -25.47 14.55 -11.62
N LEU A 75 -26.42 14.20 -10.75
CA LEU A 75 -27.87 14.35 -10.95
C LEU A 75 -28.44 15.65 -10.37
N ALA A 76 -27.58 16.57 -9.91
CA ALA A 76 -27.97 17.80 -9.22
C ALA A 76 -28.83 17.60 -7.95
N LYS A 77 -28.82 16.39 -7.37
CA LYS A 77 -29.48 16.07 -6.10
C LYS A 77 -28.58 16.47 -4.92
N LYS A 78 -28.39 17.79 -4.75
CA LYS A 78 -27.38 18.36 -3.84
C LYS A 78 -27.51 17.87 -2.40
N ASP A 79 -28.72 17.79 -1.86
CA ASP A 79 -28.93 17.40 -0.47
C ASP A 79 -28.52 15.95 -0.20
N GLN A 80 -28.79 15.05 -1.15
CA GLN A 80 -28.35 13.65 -1.07
C GLN A 80 -26.83 13.56 -1.18
N ALA A 81 -26.20 14.35 -2.05
CA ALA A 81 -24.74 14.41 -2.15
C ALA A 81 -24.11 14.89 -0.83
N PHE A 82 -24.60 16.00 -0.27
CA PHE A 82 -24.09 16.55 0.99
C PHE A 82 -24.34 15.63 2.19
N LYS A 83 -25.45 14.88 2.21
CA LYS A 83 -25.71 13.86 3.24
C LYS A 83 -24.57 12.86 3.32
N GLN A 84 -24.07 12.37 2.18
CA GLN A 84 -22.96 11.41 2.16
C GLN A 84 -21.61 12.10 2.39
N LEU A 85 -21.37 13.28 1.78
CA LEU A 85 -20.14 14.06 1.97
C LEU A 85 -19.88 14.43 3.43
N ALA A 86 -20.92 14.67 4.23
CA ALA A 86 -20.75 14.97 5.65
C ALA A 86 -20.12 13.80 6.44
N PHE A 87 -20.48 12.55 6.10
CA PHE A 87 -19.84 11.36 6.67
C PHE A 87 -18.43 11.18 6.13
N LEU A 88 -18.26 11.28 4.81
CA LEU A 88 -16.99 11.10 4.14
C LEU A 88 -15.93 12.12 4.58
N ALA A 89 -16.30 13.38 4.75
CA ALA A 89 -15.41 14.43 5.24
C ALA A 89 -14.91 14.17 6.67
N LYS A 90 -15.63 13.36 7.45
CA LYS A 90 -15.23 12.97 8.81
C LYS A 90 -14.41 11.68 8.80
N ASP A 91 -14.91 10.64 8.12
CA ASP A 91 -14.41 9.27 8.25
C ASP A 91 -13.43 8.88 7.14
N GLY A 92 -13.34 9.64 6.05
CA GLY A 92 -12.42 9.37 4.95
C GLY A 92 -12.83 8.23 4.03
N LEU A 93 -11.91 7.84 3.15
CA LEU A 93 -12.05 6.70 2.25
C LEU A 93 -10.92 5.72 2.51
N ALA A 94 -11.27 4.48 2.89
CA ALA A 94 -10.29 3.53 3.41
C ALA A 94 -9.47 4.21 4.54
N ASN A 95 -8.17 4.46 4.31
CA ASN A 95 -7.32 5.15 5.28
C ASN A 95 -6.89 6.54 4.83
N ASN A 96 -7.49 7.07 3.75
CA ASN A 96 -7.29 8.45 3.35
C ASN A 96 -8.16 9.36 4.21
N PRO A 97 -7.61 10.41 4.82
CA PRO A 97 -8.38 11.35 5.62
C PRO A 97 -9.53 11.98 4.84
N GLY A 98 -10.64 12.28 5.52
CA GLY A 98 -11.82 12.88 4.89
C GLY A 98 -11.56 14.21 4.17
N TRP A 99 -10.54 14.97 4.56
CA TRP A 99 -10.17 16.20 3.88
C TRP A 99 -9.74 15.98 2.42
N GLU A 100 -9.23 14.80 2.05
CA GLU A 100 -8.83 14.48 0.67
C GLU A 100 -10.02 14.43 -0.28
N ILE A 101 -11.18 13.98 0.20
CA ILE A 101 -12.40 13.89 -0.63
C ILE A 101 -12.88 15.28 -1.05
N ILE A 102 -12.56 16.30 -0.24
CA ILE A 102 -12.99 17.67 -0.45
C ILE A 102 -11.92 18.52 -1.16
N THR A 103 -10.64 18.28 -0.85
CA THR A 103 -9.53 19.12 -1.34
C THR A 103 -8.56 18.40 -2.29
N GLY A 104 -8.81 17.11 -2.57
CA GLY A 104 -8.04 16.30 -3.51
C GLY A 104 -8.30 16.67 -4.96
N ALA A 105 -7.48 16.11 -5.85
CA ALA A 105 -7.47 16.46 -7.28
C ALA A 105 -8.81 16.19 -7.98
N ASP A 106 -9.48 15.10 -7.62
CA ASP A 106 -10.72 14.68 -8.27
C ASP A 106 -11.95 15.45 -7.79
N ALA A 107 -11.88 16.10 -6.63
CA ALA A 107 -13.03 16.76 -5.99
C ALA A 107 -13.68 17.82 -6.91
N ALA A 108 -12.87 18.56 -7.68
CA ALA A 108 -13.36 19.57 -8.60
C ALA A 108 -14.15 18.97 -9.78
N ALA A 109 -13.76 17.77 -10.25
CA ALA A 109 -14.45 17.05 -11.31
C ALA A 109 -15.71 16.37 -10.77
N ASP A 110 -15.58 15.63 -9.66
CA ASP A 110 -16.64 14.85 -9.03
C ASP A 110 -17.82 15.71 -8.55
N TYR A 111 -17.52 16.91 -8.03
CA TYR A 111 -18.48 17.77 -7.35
C TYR A 111 -18.62 19.15 -8.00
N LYS A 112 -18.34 19.25 -9.31
CA LYS A 112 -18.37 20.52 -10.09
C LYS A 112 -19.62 21.38 -9.83
N ASN A 113 -20.78 20.76 -9.66
CA ASN A 113 -22.06 21.45 -9.44
C ASN A 113 -22.32 21.84 -7.97
N LEU A 114 -21.50 21.36 -7.04
CA LEU A 114 -21.55 21.69 -5.62
C LEU A 114 -20.56 22.79 -5.24
N LEU A 115 -19.50 23.04 -6.02
CA LEU A 115 -18.41 23.97 -5.68
C LEU A 115 -18.88 25.39 -5.31
N LYS A 116 -19.98 25.86 -5.92
CA LYS A 116 -20.57 27.19 -5.65
C LYS A 116 -21.55 27.20 -4.47
N ASP A 117 -21.97 26.04 -3.98
CA ASP A 117 -22.92 25.90 -2.86
C ASP A 117 -22.25 26.35 -1.55
N PRO A 118 -22.92 27.16 -0.70
CA PRO A 118 -22.36 27.60 0.58
C PRO A 118 -21.90 26.44 1.49
N ARG A 119 -22.56 25.28 1.42
CA ARG A 119 -22.18 24.08 2.21
C ARG A 119 -20.83 23.52 1.77
N TRP A 120 -20.52 23.58 0.48
CA TRP A 120 -19.23 23.17 -0.04
C TRP A 120 -18.12 24.06 0.50
N LYS A 121 -18.29 25.39 0.45
CA LYS A 121 -17.31 26.35 0.98
C LYS A 121 -17.00 26.09 2.46
N LYS A 122 -18.02 25.75 3.26
CA LYS A 122 -17.84 25.38 4.68
C LYS A 122 -17.07 24.07 4.85
N LEU A 123 -17.39 23.03 4.07
CA LEU A 123 -16.65 21.77 4.08
C LEU A 123 -15.19 21.98 3.67
N GLU A 124 -14.96 22.78 2.64
CA GLU A 124 -13.62 23.08 2.13
C GLU A 124 -12.76 23.82 3.15
N GLN A 125 -13.31 24.84 3.82
CA GLN A 125 -12.59 25.55 4.90
C GLN A 125 -12.19 24.60 6.02
N LYS A 126 -13.12 23.73 6.45
CA LYS A 126 -12.85 22.72 7.49
C LYS A 126 -11.79 21.71 7.03
N ALA A 127 -11.93 21.16 5.82
CA ALA A 127 -10.99 20.19 5.26
C ALA A 127 -9.58 20.78 5.10
N ARG A 128 -9.46 22.06 4.71
CA ARG A 128 -8.15 22.74 4.63
C ARG A 128 -7.48 22.88 6.00
N LEU A 129 -8.25 23.14 7.06
CA LEU A 129 -7.74 23.17 8.43
C LEU A 129 -7.29 21.78 8.89
N GLU A 130 -8.12 20.76 8.67
CA GLU A 130 -7.80 19.37 9.01
C GLU A 130 -6.56 18.88 8.27
N ARG A 131 -6.43 19.20 6.98
CA ARG A 131 -5.22 18.92 6.20
C ARG A 131 -3.99 19.56 6.83
N LYS A 132 -4.05 20.84 7.19
CA LYS A 132 -2.93 21.54 7.84
C LYS A 132 -2.53 20.84 9.15
N THR A 133 -3.49 20.51 10.00
CA THR A 133 -3.25 19.80 11.27
C THR A 133 -2.66 18.41 11.03
N PHE A 134 -3.15 17.69 10.03
CA PHE A 134 -2.64 16.37 9.65
C PHE A 134 -1.15 16.41 9.30
N TYR A 135 -0.72 17.32 8.40
CA TYR A 135 0.70 17.43 8.04
C TYR A 135 1.58 17.96 9.18
N GLN A 136 1.04 18.80 10.07
CA GLN A 136 1.76 19.20 11.29
C GLN A 136 2.03 18.00 12.19
N LEU A 137 1.03 17.14 12.41
CA LEU A 137 1.18 15.91 13.20
C LEU A 137 2.14 14.92 12.54
N LEU A 138 2.06 14.77 11.21
CA LEU A 138 2.99 13.93 10.44
C LEU A 138 4.44 14.38 10.64
N MET A 139 4.70 15.69 10.60
CA MET A 139 6.03 16.25 10.84
C MET A 139 6.51 15.99 12.27
N VAL A 140 5.64 16.12 13.27
CA VAL A 140 5.98 15.78 14.68
C VAL A 140 6.33 14.31 14.82
N HIS A 141 5.57 13.41 14.19
CA HIS A 141 5.85 11.97 14.21
C HIS A 141 7.17 11.63 13.51
N GLN A 142 7.45 12.27 12.38
CA GLN A 142 8.72 12.10 11.68
C GLN A 142 9.91 12.60 12.51
N GLN A 143 9.79 13.76 13.18
CA GLN A 143 10.83 14.26 14.09
C GLN A 143 11.05 13.32 15.28
N GLU A 144 9.98 12.70 15.80
CA GLU A 144 10.08 11.70 16.86
C GLU A 144 10.81 10.45 16.37
N PHE A 145 10.49 9.95 15.17
CA PHE A 145 11.20 8.85 14.54
C PHE A 145 12.68 9.16 14.36
N GLN A 146 13.01 10.36 13.87
CA GLN A 146 14.38 10.78 13.57
C GLN A 146 15.21 11.15 14.81
N ARG A 147 14.58 11.23 15.98
CA ARG A 147 15.26 11.59 17.22
C ARG A 147 16.27 10.51 17.61
N ARG A 148 17.50 10.95 17.89
CA ARG A 148 18.62 10.17 18.43
C ARG A 148 19.33 10.96 19.51
N VAL A 149 20.10 10.28 20.34
CA VAL A 149 21.09 10.94 21.20
C VAL A 149 22.13 11.61 20.30
N SER A 150 22.36 12.90 20.54
CA SER A 150 23.44 13.62 19.89
C SER A 150 24.77 13.18 20.49
N PRO A 151 25.76 12.77 19.68
CA PRO A 151 27.10 12.50 20.17
C PRO A 151 27.67 13.73 20.88
N ASP A 152 28.46 13.52 21.93
CA ASP A 152 29.16 14.61 22.62
C ASP A 152 30.28 15.14 21.71
N LYS A 153 30.05 16.33 21.13
CA LYS A 153 30.99 16.99 20.21
C LYS A 153 32.35 17.24 20.85
N ASN A 154 32.39 17.64 22.11
CA ASN A 154 33.65 17.94 22.80
C ASN A 154 34.47 16.66 22.97
N ARG A 155 33.80 15.55 23.29
CA ARG A 155 34.43 14.23 23.37
C ARG A 155 34.91 13.72 22.01
N MET A 156 34.19 14.02 20.93
CA MET A 156 34.61 13.65 19.57
C MET A 156 35.86 14.40 19.11
N GLU A 157 35.95 15.70 19.40
CA GLU A 157 37.08 16.56 19.01
C GLU A 157 38.38 16.23 19.76
N GLN A 158 38.27 15.55 20.91
CA GLN A 158 39.39 15.21 21.78
C GLN A 158 39.94 13.78 21.57
N GLN A 159 39.29 12.95 20.75
CA GLN A 159 39.69 11.55 20.55
C GLN A 159 40.52 11.35 19.28
N ASN A 160 41.48 10.43 19.32
CA ASN A 160 42.11 9.98 18.08
C ASN A 160 41.14 9.15 17.22
N GLY A 161 41.42 8.98 15.93
CA GLY A 161 40.49 8.34 15.00
C GLY A 161 40.04 6.93 15.41
N LYS A 162 40.88 6.15 16.11
CA LYS A 162 40.55 4.80 16.56
C LYS A 162 39.61 4.81 17.78
N GLU A 163 39.83 5.73 18.71
CA GLU A 163 38.96 5.96 19.86
C GLU A 163 37.61 6.51 19.41
N LEU A 164 37.61 7.49 18.51
CA LEU A 164 36.40 8.06 17.94
C LEU A 164 35.56 7.00 17.23
N TYR A 165 36.20 6.11 16.46
CA TYR A 165 35.51 4.99 15.82
C TYR A 165 34.85 4.04 16.83
N ARG A 166 35.55 3.70 17.92
CA ARG A 166 34.98 2.87 18.99
C ARG A 166 33.83 3.57 19.70
N TYR A 167 34.01 4.85 20.06
CA TYR A 167 32.99 5.67 20.68
C TYR A 167 31.70 5.74 19.84
N LEU A 168 31.83 6.03 18.54
CA LEU A 168 30.69 6.10 17.62
C LEU A 168 30.02 4.74 17.38
N LYS A 169 30.77 3.63 17.54
CA LYS A 169 30.27 2.27 17.40
C LYS A 169 29.56 1.77 18.67
N ASP A 170 30.02 2.19 19.85
CA ASP A 170 29.48 1.73 21.14
C ASP A 170 28.33 2.64 21.63
N GLU A 171 28.36 3.94 21.35
CA GLU A 171 27.27 4.88 21.63
C GLU A 171 26.35 5.04 20.42
N GLU A 172 25.67 3.98 20.01
CA GLU A 172 24.79 4.05 18.82
C GLU A 172 23.60 5.01 19.00
N GLY A 173 23.37 5.55 20.21
CA GLY A 173 22.54 6.72 20.45
C GLY A 173 21.06 6.55 20.07
N PHE A 174 20.62 5.31 19.86
CA PHE A 174 19.25 5.00 19.48
C PHE A 174 18.31 5.15 20.67
N LEU A 175 17.11 5.67 20.40
CA LEU A 175 16.09 5.96 21.41
C LEU A 175 14.87 5.07 21.22
N ALA A 176 14.17 4.78 22.33
CA ALA A 176 12.84 4.19 22.27
C ALA A 176 11.91 5.10 21.45
N LYS A 177 10.95 4.47 20.79
CA LYS A 177 10.03 5.10 19.84
C LYS A 177 8.61 5.05 20.39
N LYS A 178 7.88 6.15 20.30
CA LYS A 178 6.53 6.28 20.88
C LYS A 178 5.46 5.57 20.04
N SER A 179 5.63 5.58 18.73
CA SER A 179 4.82 4.83 17.78
C SER A 179 5.57 3.62 17.28
N ARG A 180 4.81 2.65 16.77
CA ARG A 180 5.32 1.52 15.99
C ARG A 180 5.31 1.82 14.50
N ASP A 181 4.43 2.72 14.09
CA ASP A 181 4.03 2.95 12.72
C ASP A 181 4.33 4.41 12.35
N TYR A 182 5.14 4.62 11.31
CA TYR A 182 5.58 5.95 10.87
C TYR A 182 5.45 6.10 9.37
N SER A 183 4.92 7.25 8.93
CA SER A 183 5.05 7.71 7.56
C SER A 183 6.08 8.82 7.52
N ILE A 184 7.17 8.60 6.78
CA ILE A 184 8.31 9.51 6.71
C ILE A 184 8.34 10.14 5.31
N GLN A 185 8.31 11.47 5.24
CA GLN A 185 8.59 12.20 4.03
C GLN A 185 10.05 12.06 3.64
N PHE A 186 10.28 11.73 2.37
CA PHE A 186 11.59 11.57 1.77
C PHE A 186 11.77 12.59 0.64
N LYS A 187 12.81 13.39 0.74
CA LYS A 187 13.17 14.39 -0.27
C LYS A 187 13.93 13.71 -1.41
N ILE A 188 13.36 13.71 -2.61
CA ILE A 188 14.00 13.18 -3.83
C ILE A 188 14.92 14.25 -4.43
N SER A 189 14.42 15.49 -4.51
CA SER A 189 15.14 16.66 -5.02
C SER A 189 14.59 17.94 -4.37
N ASP A 190 15.05 19.11 -4.79
CA ASP A 190 14.50 20.39 -4.33
C ASP A 190 13.04 20.62 -4.71
N THR A 191 12.54 19.89 -5.73
CA THR A 191 11.18 20.07 -6.26
C THR A 191 10.31 18.81 -6.13
N ALA A 192 10.88 17.68 -5.70
CA ALA A 192 10.16 16.41 -5.61
C ALA A 192 10.32 15.77 -4.23
N ILE A 193 9.19 15.36 -3.66
CA ILE A 193 9.11 14.60 -2.41
C ILE A 193 8.27 13.33 -2.63
N THR A 194 8.56 12.32 -1.83
CA THR A 194 7.73 11.12 -1.66
C THR A 194 7.71 10.75 -0.19
N SER A 195 7.30 9.54 0.13
CA SER A 195 7.34 9.02 1.49
C SER A 195 7.68 7.53 1.50
N TYR A 196 8.05 7.05 2.68
CA TYR A 196 8.12 5.62 2.99
C TYR A 196 7.45 5.37 4.34
N TYR A 197 6.81 4.21 4.46
CA TYR A 197 6.21 3.76 5.71
C TYR A 197 7.17 2.84 6.44
N VAL A 198 7.38 3.04 7.74
CA VAL A 198 8.18 2.18 8.61
C VAL A 198 7.29 1.57 9.67
N ARG A 199 7.33 0.24 9.79
CA ARG A 199 6.73 -0.50 10.88
C ARG A 199 7.81 -1.16 11.72
N LEU A 200 7.85 -0.80 12.99
CA LEU A 200 8.71 -1.42 14.00
C LEU A 200 8.05 -2.67 14.60
N PRO A 201 8.80 -3.57 15.25
CA PRO A 201 8.24 -4.63 16.08
C PRO A 201 7.41 -4.05 17.25
N LYS A 202 6.46 -4.85 17.76
CA LYS A 202 5.55 -4.44 18.84
C LYS A 202 6.28 -3.92 20.08
N ASP A 203 7.35 -4.60 20.46
CA ASP A 203 8.16 -4.30 21.65
C ASP A 203 9.55 -3.80 21.25
N TYR A 204 9.60 -2.81 20.35
CA TYR A 204 10.85 -2.25 19.84
C TYR A 204 11.80 -1.81 20.97
N ASN A 205 13.01 -2.36 20.96
CA ASN A 205 14.08 -2.08 21.89
C ASN A 205 15.28 -1.44 21.18
N PRO A 206 15.62 -0.17 21.44
CA PRO A 206 16.71 0.52 20.74
C PRO A 206 18.10 -0.12 20.89
N LYS A 207 18.29 -1.00 21.88
CA LYS A 207 19.55 -1.73 22.10
C LYS A 207 19.68 -2.98 21.23
N LYS A 208 18.58 -3.48 20.65
CA LYS A 208 18.59 -4.65 19.77
C LYS A 208 18.86 -4.20 18.34
N ARG A 209 19.73 -4.93 17.64
CA ARG A 209 19.90 -4.81 16.18
C ARG A 209 18.79 -5.60 15.48
N TYR A 210 18.05 -4.92 14.61
CA TYR A 210 16.90 -5.49 13.91
C TYR A 210 17.21 -5.80 12.45
N SER A 211 16.69 -6.92 11.98
CA SER A 211 16.55 -7.17 10.53
C SER A 211 15.59 -6.14 9.93
N LEU A 212 15.84 -5.76 8.68
CA LEU A 212 14.98 -4.84 7.93
C LEU A 212 14.61 -5.44 6.59
N LEU A 213 13.34 -5.37 6.22
CA LEU A 213 12.86 -5.77 4.90
C LEU A 213 12.17 -4.60 4.21
N PHE A 214 12.74 -4.16 3.08
CA PHE A 214 12.03 -3.31 2.13
C PHE A 214 11.05 -4.16 1.32
N PHE A 215 9.79 -3.72 1.25
CA PHE A 215 8.81 -4.26 0.33
C PHE A 215 8.43 -3.22 -0.72
N LEU A 216 8.81 -3.49 -1.96
CA LEU A 216 8.56 -2.62 -3.11
C LEU A 216 7.20 -2.95 -3.74
N HIS A 217 6.37 -1.93 -3.96
CA HIS A 217 5.03 -2.14 -4.52
C HIS A 217 5.02 -2.44 -6.04
N GLY A 218 3.92 -3.00 -6.53
CA GLY A 218 3.69 -3.22 -7.97
C GLY A 218 3.28 -1.94 -8.71
N ALA A 219 2.96 -2.07 -10.00
CA ALA A 219 2.31 -1.04 -10.82
C ALA A 219 2.96 0.37 -10.80
N VAL A 220 4.28 0.49 -10.58
CA VAL A 220 4.98 1.78 -10.40
C VAL A 220 4.80 2.75 -11.58
N ASN A 221 4.50 2.25 -12.77
CA ASN A 221 4.25 3.09 -13.95
C ASN A 221 2.92 3.85 -13.89
N TYR A 222 2.03 3.46 -12.98
CA TYR A 222 0.68 4.02 -12.80
C TYR A 222 0.50 4.69 -11.44
N THR A 223 1.55 4.76 -10.62
CA THR A 223 1.53 5.43 -9.32
C THR A 223 2.14 6.83 -9.42
N SER A 224 1.65 7.71 -8.55
CA SER A 224 2.23 9.04 -8.32
C SER A 224 3.06 9.04 -7.04
N LEU A 225 3.92 10.06 -6.89
CA LEU A 225 4.60 10.28 -5.61
C LEU A 225 3.56 10.55 -4.52
N ALA A 226 3.79 10.01 -3.33
CA ALA A 226 2.91 10.18 -2.19
C ALA A 226 3.69 10.89 -1.08
N ASP A 227 3.23 12.05 -0.61
CA ASP A 227 3.88 12.80 0.46
C ASP A 227 3.58 12.26 1.87
N TYR A 228 2.72 11.24 1.97
CA TYR A 228 2.57 10.40 3.15
C TYR A 228 2.03 9.02 2.76
N GLN A 229 2.12 8.06 3.68
CA GLN A 229 1.49 6.75 3.61
C GLN A 229 0.75 6.46 4.91
N SER A 230 -0.21 5.54 4.89
CA SER A 230 -0.97 5.13 6.07
C SER A 230 -0.78 3.63 6.33
N SER A 231 -1.27 3.16 7.48
CA SER A 231 -1.26 1.74 7.83
C SER A 231 -2.05 0.85 6.86
N TYR A 232 -2.72 1.42 5.85
CA TYR A 232 -3.36 0.65 4.77
C TYR A 232 -2.37 -0.25 4.06
N ILE A 233 -1.14 0.25 3.90
CA ILE A 233 -0.08 -0.48 3.19
C ILE A 233 0.27 -1.81 3.86
N LEU A 234 -0.16 -2.04 5.10
CA LEU A 234 0.03 -3.29 5.82
C LEU A 234 -1.02 -4.36 5.50
N GLY A 235 -2.12 -3.98 4.84
CA GLY A 235 -3.23 -4.86 4.46
C GLY A 235 -3.03 -5.54 3.10
N ASP A 236 -4.12 -6.06 2.55
CA ASP A 236 -4.18 -6.73 1.24
C ASP A 236 -3.05 -7.75 1.07
N TRP A 237 -2.22 -7.65 0.04
CA TRP A 237 -1.12 -8.57 -0.25
C TRP A 237 -0.01 -8.50 0.82
N ASN A 238 0.11 -7.36 1.51
CA ASN A 238 1.12 -7.13 2.55
C ASN A 238 0.73 -7.68 3.92
N ARG A 239 -0.47 -8.24 4.07
CA ARG A 239 -0.93 -8.80 5.35
C ARG A 239 -0.03 -9.94 5.84
N PHE A 240 0.45 -10.78 4.93
CA PHE A 240 1.35 -11.87 5.28
C PHE A 240 2.73 -11.38 5.67
N TYR A 241 3.31 -10.44 4.88
CA TYR A 241 4.54 -9.77 5.27
C TYR A 241 4.43 -9.13 6.65
N THR A 242 3.32 -8.43 6.93
CA THR A 242 3.05 -7.81 8.23
C THR A 242 2.98 -8.86 9.35
N LYS A 243 2.24 -9.96 9.12
CA LYS A 243 2.10 -11.05 10.09
C LYS A 243 3.45 -11.67 10.45
N TYR A 244 4.23 -12.10 9.45
CA TYR A 244 5.49 -12.80 9.68
C TYR A 244 6.59 -11.85 10.15
N ALA A 245 6.59 -10.59 9.70
CA ALA A 245 7.50 -9.58 10.24
C ALA A 245 7.23 -9.30 11.72
N ASP A 246 5.97 -9.23 12.15
CA ASP A 246 5.63 -9.07 13.57
C ASP A 246 6.09 -10.31 14.38
N GLN A 247 5.93 -11.53 13.86
CA GLN A 247 6.37 -12.77 14.51
C GLN A 247 7.90 -12.91 14.62
N GLN A 248 8.62 -12.46 13.60
CA GLN A 248 10.09 -12.57 13.50
C GLN A 248 10.82 -11.29 13.93
N GLU A 249 10.07 -10.30 14.42
CA GLU A 249 10.58 -8.97 14.79
C GLU A 249 11.39 -8.29 13.67
N VAL A 250 10.91 -8.36 12.44
CA VAL A 250 11.51 -7.69 11.27
C VAL A 250 10.92 -6.29 11.12
N ILE A 251 11.77 -5.29 10.90
CA ILE A 251 11.32 -3.94 10.56
C ILE A 251 10.89 -3.92 9.10
N MET A 252 9.63 -3.61 8.85
CA MET A 252 9.11 -3.47 7.49
C MET A 252 9.22 -2.02 7.01
N VAL A 253 9.65 -1.86 5.76
CA VAL A 253 9.69 -0.55 5.09
C VAL A 253 8.97 -0.64 3.76
N TYR A 254 8.02 0.26 3.53
CA TYR A 254 7.22 0.35 2.31
C TYR A 254 7.47 1.69 1.61
N PRO A 255 8.37 1.76 0.62
CA PRO A 255 8.64 2.98 -0.15
C PRO A 255 7.53 3.29 -1.15
N ALA A 256 7.15 4.56 -1.30
CA ALA A 256 6.29 5.00 -2.39
C ALA A 256 7.12 5.43 -3.61
N GLY A 257 6.90 4.76 -4.73
CA GLY A 257 7.49 5.04 -6.04
C GLY A 257 6.48 5.65 -7.02
N SER A 258 6.99 6.18 -8.12
CA SER A 258 6.18 6.73 -9.22
C SER A 258 6.73 6.32 -10.57
N LYS A 259 6.00 6.66 -11.64
CA LYS A 259 6.46 6.41 -13.01
C LYS A 259 7.85 6.96 -13.30
N LYS A 260 8.22 8.11 -12.73
CA LYS A 260 9.53 8.75 -12.93
C LYS A 260 10.57 8.29 -11.92
N TYR A 261 10.22 8.26 -10.64
CA TYR A 261 11.14 7.92 -9.55
C TYR A 261 10.74 6.58 -8.96
N ASN A 262 11.41 5.51 -9.39
CA ASN A 262 11.18 4.14 -8.91
C ASN A 262 12.47 3.30 -8.97
N TRP A 263 12.32 2.01 -8.70
CA TRP A 263 13.37 0.99 -8.58
C TRP A 263 13.63 0.19 -9.86
N MET A 264 13.02 0.55 -10.98
CA MET A 264 12.97 -0.29 -12.18
C MET A 264 13.34 0.44 -13.46
N LYS A 265 12.59 1.51 -13.82
CA LYS A 265 12.89 2.43 -14.91
C LYS A 265 12.00 3.69 -14.88
N PRO A 266 12.51 4.86 -15.30
CA PRO A 266 13.93 5.14 -15.55
C PRO A 266 14.74 5.13 -14.24
N ASP A 267 16.07 5.24 -14.31
CA ASP A 267 16.96 5.12 -13.14
C ASP A 267 16.90 6.31 -12.18
N ASP A 268 16.14 7.36 -12.50
CA ASP A 268 16.03 8.59 -11.73
C ASP A 268 15.71 8.34 -10.24
N GLY A 269 15.00 7.26 -9.90
CA GLY A 269 14.64 6.89 -8.52
C GLY A 269 15.47 5.77 -7.91
N PHE A 270 16.45 5.21 -8.62
CA PHE A 270 17.17 4.01 -8.17
C PHE A 270 18.02 4.24 -6.91
N PHE A 271 18.36 5.50 -6.62
CA PHE A 271 19.06 5.87 -5.39
C PHE A 271 18.18 5.83 -4.13
N MET A 272 16.85 5.84 -4.29
CA MET A 272 15.90 6.08 -3.21
C MET A 272 16.01 5.03 -2.10
N ILE A 273 16.04 3.74 -2.44
CA ILE A 273 16.03 2.69 -1.41
C ILE A 273 17.31 2.71 -0.56
N PRO A 274 18.53 2.75 -1.14
CA PRO A 274 19.75 2.95 -0.36
C PRO A 274 19.75 4.25 0.45
N ALA A 275 19.14 5.33 -0.05
CA ALA A 275 19.06 6.60 0.67
C ALA A 275 18.11 6.54 1.87
N MET A 276 16.93 5.95 1.71
CA MET A 276 15.97 5.70 2.79
C MET A 276 16.59 4.79 3.87
N LEU A 277 17.32 3.74 3.47
CA LEU A 277 18.05 2.89 4.42
C LEU A 277 19.05 3.71 5.26
N ARG A 278 19.81 4.63 4.63
CA ARG A 278 20.72 5.52 5.36
C ARG A 278 19.98 6.44 6.33
N GLU A 279 18.78 6.92 6.00
CA GLU A 279 17.97 7.74 6.92
C GLU A 279 17.45 6.94 8.11
N ILE A 280 16.99 5.70 7.87
CA ILE A 280 16.51 4.79 8.92
C ILE A 280 17.65 4.44 9.88
N LYS A 281 18.82 4.07 9.36
CA LYS A 281 20.01 3.70 10.16
C LYS A 281 20.54 4.83 11.05
N LYS A 282 20.18 6.09 10.79
CA LYS A 282 20.51 7.20 11.70
C LYS A 282 19.73 7.14 13.00
N SER A 283 18.55 6.52 12.99
CA SER A 283 17.54 6.67 14.05
C SER A 283 17.09 5.34 14.64
N ILE A 284 17.38 4.24 13.96
CA ILE A 284 17.01 2.88 14.30
C ILE A 284 18.24 1.96 14.20
N ASN A 285 18.39 1.09 15.20
CA ASN A 285 19.45 0.09 15.23
C ASN A 285 19.18 -1.09 14.27
N ILE A 286 19.74 -1.00 13.07
CA ILE A 286 19.60 -2.02 12.03
C ILE A 286 20.85 -2.91 12.02
N ASP A 287 20.64 -4.21 11.87
CA ASP A 287 21.71 -5.17 11.61
C ASP A 287 22.11 -5.08 10.12
N ASP A 288 23.33 -4.62 9.86
CA ASP A 288 23.85 -4.40 8.49
C ASP A 288 23.95 -5.69 7.68
N ASP A 289 24.07 -6.83 8.35
CA ASP A 289 24.12 -8.15 7.72
C ASP A 289 22.71 -8.74 7.50
N LYS A 290 21.64 -8.02 7.87
CA LYS A 290 20.24 -8.47 7.77
C LYS A 290 19.30 -7.42 7.18
N VAL A 291 19.77 -6.75 6.13
CA VAL A 291 18.94 -5.87 5.31
C VAL A 291 18.49 -6.61 4.05
N PHE A 292 17.19 -6.71 3.84
CA PHE A 292 16.60 -7.46 2.75
C PHE A 292 15.72 -6.58 1.87
N ILE A 293 15.50 -7.01 0.64
CA ILE A 293 14.58 -6.36 -0.28
C ILE A 293 13.71 -7.38 -1.00
N SER A 294 12.42 -7.09 -1.05
CA SER A 294 11.40 -7.89 -1.71
C SER A 294 10.44 -6.96 -2.45
N GLY A 295 9.46 -7.54 -3.12
CA GLY A 295 8.37 -6.81 -3.72
C GLY A 295 7.47 -7.72 -4.52
N HIS A 296 6.44 -7.13 -5.10
CA HIS A 296 5.50 -7.79 -6.00
C HIS A 296 5.54 -7.14 -7.39
N SER A 297 5.48 -7.94 -8.45
CA SER A 297 5.38 -7.45 -9.82
C SER A 297 6.54 -6.51 -10.22
N ASN A 298 6.26 -5.24 -10.53
CA ASN A 298 7.30 -4.21 -10.74
C ASN A 298 8.21 -4.03 -9.52
N GLY A 299 7.70 -4.23 -8.30
CA GLY A 299 8.46 -4.24 -7.06
C GLY A 299 9.48 -5.36 -7.02
N ALA A 300 9.04 -6.58 -7.33
CA ALA A 300 9.89 -7.76 -7.41
C ALA A 300 10.97 -7.61 -8.51
N THR A 301 10.60 -7.02 -9.63
CA THR A 301 11.54 -6.64 -10.70
C THR A 301 12.54 -5.57 -10.25
N GLY A 302 12.12 -4.67 -9.37
CA GLY A 302 13.01 -3.73 -8.67
C GLY A 302 14.01 -4.41 -7.76
N SER A 303 13.56 -5.37 -6.95
CA SER A 303 14.44 -6.21 -6.12
C SER A 303 15.51 -6.90 -6.96
N PHE A 304 15.11 -7.53 -8.08
CA PHE A 304 16.05 -8.11 -9.04
C PHE A 304 17.00 -7.07 -9.67
N SER A 305 16.51 -5.85 -9.92
CA SER A 305 17.34 -4.75 -10.42
C SER A 305 18.39 -4.31 -9.41
N TYR A 306 18.06 -4.26 -8.11
CA TYR A 306 19.04 -3.99 -7.04
C TYR A 306 20.09 -5.09 -6.91
N LEU A 307 19.68 -6.37 -6.98
CA LEU A 307 20.63 -7.48 -7.03
C LEU A 307 21.66 -7.29 -8.15
N MET A 308 21.19 -6.89 -9.33
CA MET A 308 22.06 -6.73 -10.48
C MET A 308 22.91 -5.45 -10.46
N LYS A 309 22.42 -4.34 -9.90
CA LYS A 309 23.04 -3.01 -10.07
C LYS A 309 23.68 -2.46 -8.79
N GLN A 310 23.15 -2.80 -7.62
CA GLN A 310 23.55 -2.19 -6.35
C GLN A 310 23.24 -3.11 -5.17
N GLN A 311 23.89 -4.27 -5.15
CA GLN A 311 23.58 -5.31 -4.17
C GLN A 311 24.20 -5.09 -2.77
N SER A 312 25.26 -4.29 -2.66
CA SER A 312 26.06 -4.16 -1.44
C SER A 312 25.28 -3.85 -0.16
N PRO A 313 24.23 -3.00 -0.16
CA PRO A 313 23.47 -2.69 1.06
C PRO A 313 22.57 -3.82 1.56
N PHE A 314 22.40 -4.90 0.79
CA PHE A 314 21.42 -5.95 1.08
C PHE A 314 22.10 -7.30 1.26
N ALA A 315 21.63 -8.07 2.23
CA ALA A 315 22.08 -9.43 2.54
C ALA A 315 21.39 -10.48 1.64
N GLY A 316 20.16 -10.22 1.20
CA GLY A 316 19.40 -11.13 0.35
C GLY A 316 18.23 -10.46 -0.36
N PHE A 317 17.76 -11.10 -1.42
CA PHE A 317 16.77 -10.56 -2.33
C PHE A 317 15.64 -11.57 -2.55
N TYR A 318 14.43 -11.04 -2.61
CA TYR A 318 13.23 -11.83 -2.80
C TYR A 318 12.35 -11.20 -3.88
N GLY A 319 11.41 -11.96 -4.44
CA GLY A 319 10.41 -11.41 -5.34
C GLY A 319 9.21 -12.30 -5.54
N PHE A 320 8.03 -11.70 -5.63
CA PHE A 320 6.79 -12.35 -6.03
C PHE A 320 6.37 -11.88 -7.40
N ASN A 321 6.19 -12.82 -8.32
CA ASN A 321 5.87 -12.56 -9.72
C ASN A 321 6.85 -11.55 -10.31
N THR A 322 8.13 -11.90 -10.26
CA THR A 322 9.22 -11.06 -10.76
C THR A 322 9.26 -11.10 -12.28
N LYS A 323 9.46 -9.96 -12.94
CA LYS A 323 10.00 -9.98 -14.30
C LYS A 323 11.51 -9.88 -14.19
N PRO A 324 12.31 -10.94 -14.38
CA PRO A 324 13.75 -10.90 -14.14
C PRO A 324 14.49 -10.13 -15.24
N LYS A 325 14.31 -8.81 -15.30
CA LYS A 325 14.82 -7.93 -16.34
C LYS A 325 15.34 -6.63 -15.73
N VAL A 326 16.55 -6.27 -16.12
CA VAL A 326 17.11 -4.94 -15.90
C VAL A 326 16.84 -4.08 -17.13
N PHE A 327 16.13 -2.97 -16.95
CA PHE A 327 15.65 -2.15 -18.07
C PHE A 327 16.66 -1.10 -18.54
N THR A 328 17.51 -0.60 -17.64
CA THR A 328 18.37 0.57 -17.83
C THR A 328 19.76 0.31 -17.26
N GLY A 329 20.78 0.78 -17.98
CA GLY A 329 22.17 0.79 -17.48
C GLY A 329 22.87 -0.56 -17.47
N GLY A 330 22.64 -1.39 -18.51
CA GLY A 330 23.34 -2.66 -18.83
C GLY A 330 24.24 -3.25 -17.75
N THR A 331 23.83 -4.37 -17.16
CA THR A 331 24.56 -5.05 -16.07
C THR A 331 25.12 -6.40 -16.51
N PHE A 332 26.07 -6.94 -15.74
CA PHE A 332 26.59 -8.29 -15.92
C PHE A 332 25.78 -9.27 -15.08
N ILE A 333 25.26 -10.33 -15.71
CA ILE A 333 24.47 -11.35 -15.01
C ILE A 333 25.24 -11.99 -13.83
N LYS A 334 26.57 -12.04 -13.91
CA LYS A 334 27.45 -12.55 -12.86
C LYS A 334 27.44 -11.73 -11.57
N ASN A 335 26.86 -10.53 -11.55
CA ASN A 335 26.73 -9.75 -10.32
C ASN A 335 25.98 -10.53 -9.24
N ILE A 336 25.01 -11.38 -9.64
CA ILE A 336 24.26 -12.28 -8.75
C ILE A 336 25.14 -13.19 -7.89
N LEU A 337 26.38 -13.52 -8.31
CA LEU A 337 27.21 -14.50 -7.62
C LEU A 337 27.59 -14.11 -6.17
N ASN A 338 27.32 -12.87 -5.78
CA ASN A 338 27.61 -12.39 -4.44
C ASN A 338 26.42 -12.50 -3.47
N ARG A 339 25.21 -12.79 -3.95
CA ARG A 339 23.96 -12.68 -3.18
C ARG A 339 22.89 -13.66 -3.67
N SER A 340 22.03 -14.09 -2.75
CA SER A 340 20.93 -15.00 -3.07
C SER A 340 19.70 -14.26 -3.61
N PHE A 341 18.98 -14.88 -4.54
CA PHE A 341 17.65 -14.42 -4.98
C PHE A 341 16.63 -15.55 -4.86
N PHE A 342 15.64 -15.37 -3.99
CA PHE A 342 14.50 -16.28 -3.85
C PHE A 342 13.28 -15.69 -4.56
N ASN A 343 12.83 -16.37 -5.61
CA ASN A 343 11.68 -15.97 -6.39
C ASN A 343 10.49 -16.89 -6.14
N VAL A 344 9.31 -16.31 -6.08
CA VAL A 344 8.04 -16.99 -6.22
C VAL A 344 7.42 -16.59 -7.55
N SER A 345 7.13 -17.56 -8.41
CA SER A 345 6.45 -17.37 -9.68
C SER A 345 5.15 -18.16 -9.74
N THR A 346 4.27 -17.82 -10.69
CA THR A 346 3.04 -18.57 -10.91
C THR A 346 2.88 -18.98 -12.38
N ASP A 347 2.22 -20.09 -12.64
CA ASP A 347 2.02 -20.65 -13.99
C ASP A 347 0.94 -19.91 -14.82
N MET A 348 -0.02 -19.22 -14.17
CA MET A 348 -1.06 -18.45 -14.83
C MET A 348 -0.79 -16.94 -14.83
N ASP A 349 0.47 -16.52 -14.66
CA ASP A 349 0.86 -15.12 -14.75
C ASP A 349 0.79 -14.61 -16.20
N TYR A 350 -0.30 -13.92 -16.52
CA TYR A 350 -0.49 -13.29 -17.83
C TYR A 350 0.53 -12.17 -18.14
N TYR A 351 1.04 -11.49 -17.12
CA TYR A 351 1.96 -10.37 -17.32
C TYR A 351 3.40 -10.84 -17.52
N TYR A 352 3.85 -11.77 -16.68
CA TYR A 352 5.22 -12.28 -16.66
C TYR A 352 5.23 -13.79 -16.84
N HIS A 353 5.41 -14.20 -18.09
CA HIS A 353 5.35 -15.60 -18.47
C HIS A 353 6.40 -16.46 -17.74
N PRO A 354 6.01 -17.65 -17.23
CA PRO A 354 6.89 -18.52 -16.44
C PRO A 354 8.20 -18.92 -17.14
N ASP A 355 8.18 -19.08 -18.47
CA ASP A 355 9.36 -19.43 -19.29
C ASP A 355 10.58 -18.52 -19.09
N ALA A 356 10.36 -17.26 -18.70
CA ALA A 356 11.45 -16.34 -18.37
C ALA A 356 12.23 -16.82 -17.15
N HIS A 357 11.54 -17.37 -16.14
CA HIS A 357 12.15 -17.95 -14.95
C HIS A 357 12.82 -19.29 -15.26
N ASP A 358 12.23 -20.11 -16.13
CA ASP A 358 12.82 -21.38 -16.54
C ASP A 358 14.17 -21.16 -17.24
N SER A 359 14.19 -20.24 -18.20
CA SER A 359 15.40 -19.85 -18.92
C SER A 359 16.46 -19.27 -17.98
N LEU A 360 16.03 -18.42 -17.02
CA LEU A 360 16.93 -17.85 -16.04
C LEU A 360 17.51 -18.92 -15.11
N THR A 361 16.70 -19.87 -14.64
CA THR A 361 17.11 -20.95 -13.74
C THR A 361 18.22 -21.80 -14.36
N VAL A 362 18.08 -22.16 -15.64
CA VAL A 362 19.12 -22.88 -16.39
C VAL A 362 20.42 -22.09 -16.44
N MET A 363 20.34 -20.78 -16.72
CA MET A 363 21.50 -19.89 -16.75
C MET A 363 22.17 -19.77 -15.38
N MET A 364 21.38 -19.59 -14.32
CA MET A 364 21.88 -19.43 -12.95
C MET A 364 22.59 -20.68 -12.44
N LYS A 365 21.99 -21.85 -12.70
CA LYS A 365 22.62 -23.14 -12.41
C LYS A 365 23.96 -23.30 -13.14
N LYS A 366 24.02 -22.88 -14.42
CA LYS A 366 25.26 -22.96 -15.23
C LYS A 366 26.40 -22.10 -14.67
N ILE A 367 26.09 -20.96 -14.06
CA ILE A 367 27.12 -20.06 -13.51
C ILE A 367 27.37 -20.26 -12.00
N GLY A 368 26.63 -21.17 -11.35
CA GLY A 368 26.76 -21.41 -9.90
C GLY A 368 26.16 -20.30 -9.04
N ALA A 369 25.14 -19.61 -9.54
CA ALA A 369 24.44 -18.57 -8.79
C ALA A 369 23.42 -19.16 -7.81
N ASP A 370 23.29 -18.54 -6.65
CA ASP A 370 22.28 -18.83 -5.65
C ASP A 370 20.95 -18.15 -6.06
N TYR A 371 20.25 -18.79 -7.00
CA TYR A 371 18.95 -18.36 -7.50
C TYR A 371 17.96 -19.51 -7.38
N HIS A 372 16.82 -19.23 -6.77
CA HIS A 372 15.75 -20.20 -6.56
C HIS A 372 14.44 -19.66 -7.12
N ASP A 373 13.81 -20.38 -8.06
CA ASP A 373 12.44 -20.11 -8.49
C ASP A 373 11.49 -21.17 -7.93
N HIS A 374 10.51 -20.73 -7.15
CA HIS A 374 9.48 -21.57 -6.57
C HIS A 374 8.15 -21.28 -7.26
N ARG A 375 7.73 -22.18 -8.15
CA ARG A 375 6.51 -22.02 -8.94
C ARG A 375 5.28 -22.56 -8.21
N TYR A 376 4.26 -21.72 -8.11
CA TYR A 376 2.94 -22.09 -7.62
C TYR A 376 1.95 -22.24 -8.79
N ASN A 377 1.35 -23.42 -8.91
CA ASN A 377 0.44 -23.73 -10.00
C ASN A 377 -1.01 -23.37 -9.68
N GLY A 378 -1.78 -22.93 -10.69
CA GLY A 378 -3.18 -22.55 -10.54
C GLY A 378 -3.41 -21.11 -10.10
N PHE A 379 -2.36 -20.30 -10.03
CA PHE A 379 -2.46 -18.93 -9.51
C PHE A 379 -2.11 -17.88 -10.57
N PRO A 380 -2.85 -16.75 -10.62
CA PRO A 380 -2.55 -15.65 -11.51
C PRO A 380 -1.56 -14.66 -10.88
N HIS A 381 -1.23 -13.60 -11.62
CA HIS A 381 -0.31 -12.53 -11.20
C HIS A 381 -0.66 -11.83 -9.87
N SER A 382 -1.92 -11.90 -9.41
CA SER A 382 -2.33 -11.35 -8.11
C SER A 382 -1.83 -12.16 -6.92
N PHE A 383 -1.24 -13.34 -7.10
CA PHE A 383 -0.53 -14.04 -6.01
C PHE A 383 0.53 -13.10 -5.38
N PRO A 384 0.59 -12.93 -4.04
CA PRO A 384 -0.05 -13.72 -2.97
C PRO A 384 -1.32 -13.08 -2.36
N GLU A 385 -2.27 -12.59 -3.17
CA GLU A 385 -3.52 -12.02 -2.64
C GLU A 385 -4.40 -13.05 -1.92
N TYR A 386 -4.29 -14.33 -2.28
CA TYR A 386 -5.14 -15.43 -1.83
C TYR A 386 -4.75 -15.96 -0.45
N ASP A 387 -5.69 -16.47 0.35
CA ASP A 387 -5.33 -17.06 1.64
C ASP A 387 -4.49 -18.35 1.47
N GLU A 388 -4.75 -19.08 0.37
CA GLU A 388 -3.99 -20.25 -0.06
C GLU A 388 -2.53 -19.95 -0.42
N SER A 389 -2.17 -18.67 -0.57
CA SER A 389 -0.80 -18.25 -0.84
C SER A 389 0.07 -18.13 0.40
N GLU A 390 -0.52 -18.19 1.60
CA GLU A 390 0.22 -18.02 2.86
C GLU A 390 1.45 -18.93 3.03
N PRO A 391 1.46 -20.21 2.59
CA PRO A 391 2.66 -21.05 2.68
C PRO A 391 3.87 -20.57 1.87
N ALA A 392 3.68 -19.65 0.92
CA ALA A 392 4.74 -19.06 0.13
C ALA A 392 5.46 -17.88 0.82
N MET A 393 4.90 -17.40 1.94
CA MET A 393 5.29 -16.18 2.66
C MET A 393 6.18 -16.52 3.85
#